data_AF-A0AAV1GWJ9-F1
#
_entry.id   AF-A0AAV1GWJ9-F1
#
_cell.length_a   1.000
_cell.length_b   1.000
_cell.length_c   1.000
_cell.angle_alpha   90.00
_cell.angle_beta   90.00
_cell.angle_gamma   90.00
#
_symmetry.space_group_name_H-M   'P 1'
#
loop_
_entity.id
_entity.type
_entity.pdbx_description
1 polymer ?
#
loop_
_entity_poly.entity_id
_entity_poly.type
_entity_poly.pdbx_seq_one_letter_code
_entity_poly.pdbx_strand_id
1 'polypeptide(L)'
;MAGSGIYTPFSSIYHHSKRGDPEEGKLLVARVPVLDPEWSGQRVATEEEKLKSESTSSPVTDSGFCHSESCSDASSVPSSSATFKSFMIGDLFTFVLLNEKEGRVKVCNGSFCCHLQYKRISQGDSEELYAFGAFAGLHTLDGELSLQVCALIRCAGSDPSSCGQGVEEAEAKMDFVMEGKFGTRYVYPSVLTSQMVIEEVKHFDKSADGRVTLKHSDMTAGLVTACLYGRMYHLDHE
;
A
#
# COMPACT_ATOMS: atom_id res chain seq x y z
N MET A 1 -0.03 25.10 -10.81
CA MET A 1 -0.70 23.82 -11.12
C MET A 1 0.19 23.09 -12.12
N ALA A 2 0.76 21.95 -11.74
CA ALA A 2 1.72 21.21 -12.57
C ALA A 2 1.45 19.71 -12.45
N GLY A 3 1.32 19.02 -13.58
CA GLY A 3 0.94 17.61 -13.64
C GLY A 3 -0.12 17.37 -14.70
N SER A 4 0.25 16.67 -15.76
CA SER A 4 -0.66 16.24 -16.84
C SER A 4 -0.25 14.88 -17.33
N GLY A 5 -1.20 14.06 -17.77
CA GLY A 5 -0.87 12.72 -18.24
C GLY A 5 -2.03 12.00 -18.91
N ILE A 6 -1.67 10.90 -19.56
CA ILE A 6 -2.54 9.94 -20.21
C ILE A 6 -2.29 8.60 -19.51
N TYR A 7 -3.32 8.05 -18.87
CA TYR A 7 -3.23 6.87 -18.01
C TYR A 7 -4.13 5.76 -18.55
N THR A 8 -3.59 4.54 -18.60
CA THR A 8 -4.30 3.31 -18.95
C THR A 8 -4.10 2.27 -17.84
N PRO A 9 -4.84 1.14 -17.83
CA PRO A 9 -4.66 0.10 -16.82
C PRO A 9 -3.26 -0.55 -16.78
N PHE A 10 -2.44 -0.39 -17.82
CA PHE A 10 -1.14 -1.05 -17.98
C PHE A 10 -0.04 -0.09 -18.47
N SER A 11 -0.29 1.23 -18.52
CA SER A 11 0.72 2.22 -18.89
C SER A 11 0.33 3.63 -18.48
N SER A 12 1.33 4.48 -18.30
CA SER A 12 1.15 5.92 -18.11
C SER A 12 2.17 6.70 -18.92
N ILE A 13 1.74 7.84 -19.47
CA ILE A 13 2.61 8.86 -20.06
C ILE A 13 2.23 10.18 -19.42
N TYR A 14 3.15 10.80 -18.71
CA TYR A 14 2.85 12.00 -17.94
C TYR A 14 4.01 12.99 -17.97
N HIS A 15 3.71 14.22 -17.55
CA HIS A 15 4.66 15.28 -17.33
C HIS A 15 4.29 16.03 -16.06
N HIS A 16 5.29 16.30 -15.24
CA HIS A 16 5.20 17.15 -14.07
C HIS A 16 6.29 18.22 -14.18
N SER A 17 5.90 19.49 -14.16
CA SER A 17 6.83 20.62 -14.13
C SER A 17 7.41 20.73 -12.72
N LYS A 18 8.72 20.66 -12.60
CA LYS A 18 9.42 20.77 -11.33
C LYS A 18 9.67 22.24 -10.99
N ARG A 19 9.91 22.51 -9.71
CA ARG A 19 10.34 23.85 -9.29
C ARG A 19 11.68 24.18 -9.95
N GLY A 20 11.73 25.31 -10.65
CA GLY A 20 12.90 25.77 -11.39
C GLY A 20 12.90 25.40 -12.88
N ASP A 21 11.95 24.57 -13.33
CA ASP A 21 11.69 24.40 -14.76
C ASP A 21 11.14 25.71 -15.36
N PRO A 22 11.36 25.97 -16.66
CA PRO A 22 10.78 27.12 -17.34
C PRO A 22 9.24 27.02 -17.36
N GLU A 23 8.57 28.18 -17.25
CA GLU A 23 7.10 28.28 -17.30
C GLU A 23 6.58 28.08 -18.73
N GLU A 24 6.59 26.84 -19.20
CA GLU A 24 6.18 26.46 -20.55
C GLU A 24 5.04 25.44 -20.54
N GLY A 25 4.20 25.50 -21.58
CA GLY A 25 3.20 24.48 -21.83
C GLY A 25 3.84 23.18 -22.35
N LYS A 26 3.28 22.02 -21.98
CA LYS A 26 3.71 20.72 -22.49
C LYS A 26 2.59 19.99 -23.23
N LEU A 27 2.82 19.65 -24.50
CA LEU A 27 1.93 18.77 -25.27
C LEU A 27 2.34 17.30 -25.08
N LEU A 28 1.39 16.47 -24.65
CA LEU A 28 1.54 15.02 -24.56
C LEU A 28 0.63 14.34 -25.59
N VAL A 29 1.17 13.40 -26.37
CA VAL A 29 0.42 12.63 -27.37
C VAL A 29 0.74 11.15 -27.18
N ALA A 30 -0.29 10.31 -27.08
CA ALA A 30 -0.16 8.88 -26.92
C ALA A 30 -1.20 8.12 -27.75
N ARG A 31 -0.88 6.91 -28.22
CA ARG A 31 -1.87 5.96 -28.72
C ARG A 31 -2.41 5.16 -27.54
N VAL A 32 -3.72 5.24 -27.32
CA VAL A 32 -4.41 4.50 -26.26
C VAL A 32 -5.22 3.39 -26.92
N PRO A 33 -5.05 2.12 -26.53
CA PRO A 33 -5.87 1.06 -27.08
C PRO A 33 -7.30 1.18 -26.56
N VAL A 34 -8.26 0.75 -27.37
CA VAL A 34 -9.65 0.61 -26.93
C VAL A 34 -9.70 -0.59 -26.00
N LEU A 35 -10.12 -0.37 -24.76
CA LEU A 35 -10.29 -1.45 -23.79
C LEU A 35 -11.48 -2.31 -24.23
N ASP A 36 -11.28 -3.62 -24.29
CA ASP A 36 -12.37 -4.57 -24.51
C ASP A 36 -13.34 -4.51 -23.31
N PRO A 37 -14.66 -4.40 -23.51
CA PRO A 37 -15.64 -4.45 -22.42
C PRO A 37 -15.51 -5.70 -21.52
N GLU A 38 -14.95 -6.81 -22.00
CA GLU A 38 -14.67 -7.99 -21.16
C GLU A 38 -13.54 -7.77 -20.13
N TRP A 39 -12.66 -6.80 -20.35
CA TRP A 39 -11.61 -6.42 -19.39
C TRP A 39 -12.19 -5.86 -18.08
N SER A 40 -13.43 -5.39 -18.10
CA SER A 40 -14.17 -4.93 -16.91
C SER A 40 -14.46 -6.04 -15.90
N GLY A 41 -14.43 -7.31 -16.32
CA GLY A 41 -14.84 -8.47 -15.52
C GLY A 41 -13.78 -9.56 -15.31
N GLN A 42 -12.71 -9.58 -16.10
CA GLN A 42 -11.78 -10.71 -16.19
C GLN A 42 -10.50 -10.54 -15.35
N ARG A 43 -10.64 -10.35 -14.03
CA ARG A 43 -9.56 -10.73 -13.07
C ARG A 43 -10.04 -11.67 -11.96
N VAL A 44 -11.22 -12.26 -12.12
CA VAL A 44 -11.62 -13.46 -11.36
C VAL A 44 -11.32 -14.66 -12.24
N ALA A 45 -10.05 -15.05 -12.33
CA ALA A 45 -9.68 -16.33 -12.91
C ALA A 45 -9.89 -17.40 -11.84
N THR A 46 -10.97 -18.16 -12.03
CA THR A 46 -11.20 -19.50 -11.50
C THR A 46 -10.01 -20.40 -11.83
N GLU A 47 -9.35 -20.94 -10.81
CA GLU A 47 -8.61 -22.20 -10.91
C GLU A 47 -9.43 -23.29 -10.22
N GLU A 48 -10.48 -23.75 -10.88
CA GLU A 48 -10.99 -25.10 -10.67
C GLU A 48 -10.71 -25.89 -11.94
N GLU A 49 -10.22 -27.12 -11.73
CA GLU A 49 -9.94 -28.17 -12.71
C GLU A 49 -8.53 -28.21 -13.34
N LYS A 50 -7.59 -28.83 -12.61
CA LYS A 50 -6.74 -29.85 -13.25
C LYS A 50 -6.35 -31.01 -12.32
N LEU A 51 -7.07 -32.12 -12.55
CA LEU A 51 -6.70 -33.53 -12.44
C LEU A 51 -6.42 -34.19 -11.06
N LYS A 52 -7.46 -34.90 -10.63
CA LYS A 52 -7.46 -36.34 -10.27
C LYS A 52 -6.11 -37.08 -10.42
N SER A 53 -5.62 -37.59 -9.31
CA SER A 53 -5.03 -38.93 -9.24
C SER A 53 -5.30 -39.55 -7.86
N GLU A 54 -6.27 -40.45 -7.79
CA GLU A 54 -6.39 -41.45 -6.73
C GLU A 54 -5.37 -42.56 -6.96
N SER A 55 -4.78 -43.06 -5.87
CA SER A 55 -4.40 -44.46 -5.57
C SER A 55 -3.33 -44.42 -4.44
N THR A 56 -3.25 -45.22 -3.37
CA THR A 56 -4.03 -46.30 -2.76
C THR A 56 -3.32 -46.63 -1.40
N SER A 57 -4.08 -46.66 -0.31
CA SER A 57 -3.99 -47.42 0.97
C SER A 57 -2.65 -47.83 1.67
N SER A 58 -2.47 -47.28 2.90
CA SER A 58 -2.29 -47.90 4.26
C SER A 58 -1.06 -48.83 4.59
N PRO A 59 -0.71 -49.12 5.89
CA PRO A 59 -1.46 -48.91 7.15
C PRO A 59 -0.69 -48.36 8.40
N VAL A 60 -1.47 -48.32 9.48
CA VAL A 60 -1.37 -47.80 10.87
C VAL A 60 -0.34 -48.49 11.78
N THR A 61 0.24 -47.72 12.72
CA THR A 61 0.46 -48.05 14.17
C THR A 61 0.55 -46.72 14.95
N ASP A 62 -0.40 -46.40 15.84
CA ASP A 62 -0.38 -46.65 17.31
C ASP A 62 0.80 -45.92 17.99
N SER A 63 0.70 -45.07 19.02
CA SER A 63 -0.20 -44.94 20.18
C SER A 63 0.13 -43.60 20.87
N GLY A 64 -0.80 -42.97 21.62
CA GLY A 64 -0.39 -42.03 22.68
C GLY A 64 -1.31 -40.84 22.92
N PHE A 65 -2.40 -41.09 23.62
CA PHE A 65 -3.19 -40.10 24.36
C PHE A 65 -2.31 -39.35 25.37
N CYS A 66 -2.40 -38.02 25.43
CA CYS A 66 -2.19 -37.26 26.67
C CYS A 66 -3.15 -36.06 26.71
N HIS A 67 -4.16 -36.19 27.57
CA HIS A 67 -4.84 -35.05 28.17
C HIS A 67 -3.97 -34.51 29.31
N SER A 68 -3.59 -33.25 29.23
CA SER A 68 -3.43 -32.40 30.42
C SER A 68 -3.32 -30.95 29.97
N GLU A 69 -4.08 -30.11 30.65
CA GLU A 69 -4.13 -28.67 30.49
C GLU A 69 -2.74 -28.02 30.60
N SER A 70 -2.59 -26.87 29.93
CA SER A 70 -1.40 -26.01 29.87
C SER A 70 -0.36 -26.41 28.82
N CYS A 71 -0.55 -25.86 27.62
CA CYS A 71 0.55 -25.54 26.71
C CYS A 71 0.40 -24.08 26.32
N SER A 72 1.23 -23.25 26.96
CA SER A 72 1.47 -21.86 26.61
C SER A 72 1.88 -21.81 25.14
N ASP A 73 0.99 -21.34 24.28
CA ASP A 73 1.30 -21.16 22.88
C ASP A 73 2.30 -20.00 22.77
N ALA A 74 3.55 -20.35 22.56
CA ALA A 74 4.64 -19.45 22.26
C ALA A 74 4.46 -18.90 20.84
N SER A 75 3.44 -18.07 20.66
CA SER A 75 3.36 -17.13 19.55
C SER A 75 3.96 -15.82 20.04
N SER A 76 5.28 -15.71 19.99
CA SER A 76 5.97 -14.42 20.14
C SER A 76 5.63 -13.54 18.93
N VAL A 77 4.46 -12.89 18.99
CA VAL A 77 4.16 -11.72 18.17
C VAL A 77 5.24 -10.69 18.49
N PRO A 78 6.01 -10.19 17.51
CA PRO A 78 7.05 -9.22 17.81
C PRO A 78 6.40 -7.95 18.36
N SER A 79 7.07 -7.42 19.40
CA SER A 79 6.87 -6.14 20.06
C SER A 79 5.93 -5.18 19.34
N SER A 80 4.87 -4.73 20.00
CA SER A 80 4.07 -3.58 19.54
C SER A 80 4.99 -2.35 19.45
N SER A 81 5.55 -2.12 18.28
CA SER A 81 6.25 -0.88 17.94
C SER A 81 5.33 0.29 18.28
N ALA A 82 5.82 1.23 19.07
CA ALA A 82 5.02 2.34 19.56
C ALA A 82 4.42 3.12 18.39
N THR A 83 3.10 3.26 18.39
CA THR A 83 2.39 4.06 17.39
C THR A 83 2.35 5.52 17.81
N PHE A 84 2.31 6.44 16.85
CA PHE A 84 2.11 7.86 17.08
C PHE A 84 1.03 8.42 16.15
N LYS A 85 0.61 9.65 16.40
CA LYS A 85 -0.38 10.36 15.59
C LYS A 85 0.29 11.52 14.87
N SER A 86 -0.02 11.71 13.60
CA SER A 86 0.42 12.87 12.82
C SER A 86 -0.60 13.19 11.74
N PHE A 87 -0.62 14.43 11.29
CA PHE A 87 -1.54 14.89 10.26
C PHE A 87 -0.98 14.65 8.86
N MET A 88 -1.80 14.11 7.97
CA MET A 88 -1.53 14.02 6.54
C MET A 88 -2.75 14.57 5.79
N ILE A 89 -2.57 15.68 5.06
CA ILE A 89 -3.65 16.39 4.34
C ILE A 89 -4.85 16.69 5.28
N GLY A 90 -4.59 17.17 6.50
CA GLY A 90 -5.64 17.51 7.47
C GLY A 90 -6.25 16.33 8.23
N ASP A 91 -5.94 15.09 7.85
CA ASP A 91 -6.46 13.89 8.51
C ASP A 91 -5.48 13.37 9.57
N LEU A 92 -6.00 12.96 10.73
CA LEU A 92 -5.18 12.45 11.84
C LEU A 92 -4.89 10.95 11.70
N PHE A 93 -3.80 10.63 11.03
CA PHE A 93 -3.35 9.26 10.82
C PHE A 93 -2.76 8.62 12.08
N THR A 94 -2.88 7.29 12.16
CA THR A 94 -2.10 6.48 13.11
C THR A 94 -0.90 5.93 12.37
N PHE A 95 0.31 6.23 12.84
CA PHE A 95 1.56 5.82 12.22
C PHE A 95 2.40 4.93 13.13
N VAL A 96 3.27 4.14 12.50
CA VAL A 96 4.39 3.43 13.12
C VAL A 96 5.66 3.73 12.32
N LEU A 97 6.78 3.98 13.00
CA LEU A 97 8.06 4.22 12.35
C LEU A 97 8.69 2.92 11.83
N LEU A 98 9.36 3.00 10.70
CA LEU A 98 10.12 1.91 10.10
C LEU A 98 11.61 2.08 10.41
N ASN A 99 12.01 1.70 11.63
CA ASN A 99 13.39 1.86 12.10
C ASN A 99 14.34 0.79 11.56
N GLU A 100 13.82 -0.39 11.24
CA GLU A 100 14.61 -1.52 10.79
C GLU A 100 14.82 -1.50 9.27
N LYS A 101 15.86 -2.18 8.78
CA LYS A 101 16.10 -2.29 7.33
C LYS A 101 15.04 -3.15 6.63
N GLU A 102 14.44 -4.09 7.34
CA GLU A 102 13.35 -4.92 6.85
C GLU A 102 12.45 -5.32 8.02
N GLY A 103 11.19 -5.63 7.75
CA GLY A 103 10.29 -6.03 8.81
C GLY A 103 8.85 -6.25 8.37
N ARG A 104 8.03 -6.62 9.35
CA ARG A 104 6.57 -6.71 9.23
C ARG A 104 5.94 -5.84 10.29
N VAL A 105 5.08 -4.92 9.89
CA VAL A 105 4.38 -4.02 10.80
C VAL A 105 2.88 -4.06 10.52
N LYS A 106 2.10 -3.80 11.57
CA LYS A 106 0.65 -3.67 11.54
C LYS A 106 0.27 -2.36 12.22
N VAL A 107 -0.59 -1.59 11.59
CA VAL A 107 -1.14 -0.35 12.16
C VAL A 107 -2.64 -0.33 11.94
N CYS A 108 -3.39 0.10 12.95
CA CYS A 108 -4.84 0.14 12.90
C CYS A 108 -5.37 1.52 13.30
N ASN A 109 -6.49 1.91 12.71
CA ASN A 109 -7.30 3.03 13.14
C ASN A 109 -8.73 2.54 13.39
N GLY A 110 -9.08 2.36 14.67
CA GLY A 110 -10.31 1.65 15.04
C GLY A 110 -10.24 0.19 14.60
N SER A 111 -11.24 -0.26 13.85
CA SER A 111 -11.33 -1.62 13.30
C SER A 111 -10.59 -1.81 11.97
N PHE A 112 -10.20 -0.72 11.30
CA PHE A 112 -9.47 -0.78 10.04
C PHE A 112 -7.97 -0.98 10.30
N CYS A 113 -7.40 -2.05 9.76
CA CYS A 113 -5.98 -2.39 9.95
C CYS A 113 -5.27 -2.56 8.61
N CYS A 114 -4.06 -2.03 8.55
CA CYS A 114 -3.14 -2.15 7.44
C CYS A 114 -1.92 -2.97 7.86
N HIS A 115 -1.41 -3.77 6.94
CA HIS A 115 -0.24 -4.62 7.11
C HIS A 115 0.81 -4.25 6.07
N LEU A 116 2.07 -4.22 6.49
CA LEU A 116 3.21 -3.96 5.61
C LEU A 116 4.30 -4.99 5.89
N GLN A 117 4.77 -5.63 4.83
CA GLN A 117 6.08 -6.28 4.81
C GLN A 117 6.99 -5.45 3.91
N TYR A 118 8.18 -5.08 4.39
CA TYR A 118 9.07 -4.21 3.66
C TYR A 118 10.54 -4.60 3.79
N LYS A 119 11.34 -4.19 2.81
CA LYS A 119 12.80 -4.27 2.81
C LYS A 119 13.38 -3.04 2.13
N ARG A 120 14.15 -2.24 2.87
CA ARG A 120 14.85 -1.07 2.38
C ARG A 120 16.05 -1.52 1.55
N ILE A 121 16.14 -1.04 0.32
CA ILE A 121 17.29 -1.24 -0.57
C ILE A 121 18.16 0.00 -0.42
N SER A 122 19.10 -0.05 0.52
CA SER A 122 20.03 1.05 0.77
C SER A 122 21.14 1.08 -0.27
N GLN A 123 21.32 2.25 -0.92
CA GLN A 123 22.53 2.62 -1.66
C GLN A 123 23.45 3.56 -0.83
N GLY A 124 23.26 3.64 0.49
CA GLY A 124 24.07 4.47 1.41
C GLY A 124 23.49 4.55 2.83
N ASP A 125 24.10 5.38 3.68
CA ASP A 125 23.66 5.70 5.06
C ASP A 125 22.54 6.77 5.04
N SER A 126 21.46 6.49 4.31
CA SER A 126 20.32 7.40 4.22
C SER A 126 19.60 7.48 5.57
N GLU A 127 19.71 8.63 6.24
CA GLU A 127 19.02 8.95 7.50
C GLU A 127 17.53 9.29 7.31
N GLU A 128 16.96 9.00 6.13
CA GLU A 128 15.54 9.27 5.87
C GLU A 128 14.64 8.41 6.76
N LEU A 129 13.71 9.10 7.42
CA LEU A 129 12.70 8.49 8.27
C LEU A 129 11.48 8.09 7.43
N TYR A 130 11.01 6.86 7.60
CA TYR A 130 9.81 6.33 6.97
C TYR A 130 8.79 5.91 8.02
N ALA A 131 7.51 6.09 7.69
CA ALA A 131 6.41 5.68 8.54
C ALA A 131 5.35 4.92 7.72
N PHE A 132 4.69 3.96 8.36
CA PHE A 132 3.53 3.28 7.82
C PHE A 132 2.28 3.62 8.63
N GLY A 133 1.19 3.97 7.97
CA GLY A 133 0.01 4.51 8.62
C GLY A 133 -1.31 3.98 8.10
N ALA A 134 -2.31 4.09 8.98
CA ALA A 134 -3.71 3.81 8.69
C ALA A 134 -4.60 4.99 9.10
N PHE A 135 -5.58 5.28 8.26
CA PHE A 135 -6.69 6.19 8.54
C PHE A 135 -8.01 5.57 8.11
N ALA A 136 -9.02 5.71 8.95
CA ALA A 136 -10.40 5.37 8.65
C ALA A 136 -11.32 6.42 9.29
N GLY A 137 -11.86 7.32 8.47
CA GLY A 137 -12.63 8.44 8.97
C GLY A 137 -13.10 9.39 7.88
N LEU A 138 -13.73 10.48 8.31
CA LEU A 138 -14.19 11.56 7.45
C LEU A 138 -13.07 12.58 7.25
N HIS A 139 -12.65 12.76 6.01
CA HIS A 139 -11.84 13.90 5.58
C HIS A 139 -12.74 15.11 5.41
N THR A 140 -12.31 16.27 5.90
CA THR A 140 -13.12 17.50 5.90
C THR A 140 -12.40 18.71 5.30
N LEU A 141 -11.14 18.55 4.89
CA LEU A 141 -10.37 19.62 4.25
C LEU A 141 -10.81 19.74 2.78
N ASP A 142 -11.34 20.89 2.38
CA ASP A 142 -11.80 21.14 1.00
C ASP A 142 -12.88 20.15 0.48
N GLY A 143 -13.64 19.53 1.39
CA GLY A 143 -14.78 18.65 1.09
C GLY A 143 -14.96 17.54 2.13
N GLU A 144 -16.17 16.99 2.22
CA GLU A 144 -16.47 15.86 3.10
C GLU A 144 -16.35 14.54 2.34
N LEU A 145 -15.36 13.73 2.72
CA LEU A 145 -14.99 12.50 2.01
C LEU A 145 -14.72 11.38 3.03
N SER A 146 -15.53 10.32 3.04
CA SER A 146 -15.33 9.16 3.92
C SER A 146 -14.26 8.20 3.37
N LEU A 147 -13.17 8.01 4.11
CA LEU A 147 -11.95 7.34 3.63
C LEU A 147 -11.52 6.15 4.48
N GLN A 148 -10.86 5.20 3.82
CA GLN A 148 -9.97 4.21 4.42
C GLN A 148 -8.64 4.23 3.66
N VAL A 149 -7.52 4.43 4.34
CA VAL A 149 -6.22 4.63 3.68
C VAL A 149 -5.13 3.85 4.40
N CYS A 150 -4.37 3.04 3.66
CA CYS A 150 -3.06 2.54 4.08
C CYS A 150 -1.99 3.35 3.35
N ALA A 151 -1.00 3.88 4.08
CA ALA A 151 0.02 4.75 3.50
C ALA A 151 1.42 4.42 4.04
N LEU A 152 2.37 4.19 3.15
CA LEU A 152 3.80 4.11 3.43
C LEU A 152 4.43 5.41 2.93
N ILE A 153 5.00 6.21 3.83
CA ILE A 153 5.44 7.58 3.52
C ILE A 153 6.86 7.84 4.00
N ARG A 154 7.58 8.67 3.24
CA ARG A 154 8.76 9.38 3.74
C ARG A 154 8.32 10.56 4.60
N CYS A 155 8.95 10.74 5.75
CA CYS A 155 8.74 11.91 6.60
C CYS A 155 9.57 13.10 6.09
N ALA A 156 9.12 14.33 6.32
CA ALA A 156 9.81 15.51 5.79
C ALA A 156 11.16 15.77 6.47
N GLY A 157 11.30 15.36 7.74
CA GLY A 157 12.54 15.42 8.49
C GLY A 157 12.75 14.18 9.36
N SER A 158 13.65 14.30 10.34
CA SER A 158 13.99 13.24 11.29
C SER A 158 13.04 13.15 12.49
N ASP A 159 12.10 14.08 12.63
CA ASP A 159 11.10 14.08 13.70
C ASP A 159 9.81 13.36 13.25
N PRO A 160 9.23 12.46 14.06
CA PRO A 160 7.99 11.75 13.72
C PRO A 160 6.80 12.66 13.40
N SER A 161 6.73 13.86 13.99
CA SER A 161 5.68 14.85 13.71
C SER A 161 5.76 15.44 12.29
N SER A 162 6.89 15.25 11.60
CA SER A 162 7.06 15.64 10.20
C SER A 162 6.46 14.64 9.20
N CYS A 163 6.08 13.44 9.67
CA CYS A 163 5.44 12.43 8.82
C CYS A 163 4.04 12.88 8.43
N GLY A 164 3.76 12.95 7.13
CA GLY A 164 2.49 13.44 6.57
C GLY A 164 2.57 14.86 5.98
N GLN A 165 3.70 15.55 6.17
CA GLN A 165 4.03 16.79 5.48
C GLN A 165 4.46 16.52 4.03
N GLY A 166 4.38 17.54 3.17
CA GLY A 166 4.75 17.42 1.75
C GLY A 166 6.24 17.14 1.55
N VAL A 167 6.55 16.13 0.74
CA VAL A 167 7.91 15.70 0.40
C VAL A 167 8.00 15.49 -1.10
N GLU A 168 9.05 16.04 -1.73
CA GLU A 168 9.27 15.91 -3.18
C GLU A 168 10.45 14.99 -3.52
N GLU A 169 11.40 14.85 -2.60
CA GLU A 169 12.63 14.09 -2.79
C GLU A 169 12.77 12.94 -1.79
N ALA A 170 13.29 11.82 -2.27
CA ALA A 170 13.57 10.62 -1.49
C ALA A 170 14.76 9.86 -2.09
N GLU A 171 15.65 9.36 -1.24
CA GLU A 171 16.81 8.58 -1.64
C GLU A 171 16.59 7.08 -1.47
N ALA A 172 15.91 6.67 -0.40
CA ALA A 172 15.79 5.27 -0.07
C ALA A 172 14.75 4.55 -0.95
N LYS A 173 15.19 3.47 -1.58
CA LYS A 173 14.33 2.54 -2.30
C LYS A 173 13.80 1.48 -1.34
N MET A 174 12.63 0.92 -1.62
CA MET A 174 12.02 -0.08 -0.75
C MET A 174 11.21 -1.10 -1.54
N ASP A 175 11.50 -2.38 -1.33
CA ASP A 175 10.58 -3.45 -1.73
C ASP A 175 9.50 -3.56 -0.67
N PHE A 176 8.23 -3.69 -1.10
CA PHE A 176 7.14 -3.83 -0.14
C PHE A 176 5.97 -4.65 -0.65
N VAL A 177 5.24 -5.20 0.33
CA VAL A 177 3.88 -5.75 0.18
C VAL A 177 3.02 -5.05 1.22
N MET A 178 2.08 -4.24 0.75
CA MET A 178 1.10 -3.54 1.57
C MET A 178 -0.27 -4.18 1.40
N GLU A 179 -0.99 -4.34 2.50
CA GLU A 179 -2.30 -4.96 2.50
C GLU A 179 -3.25 -4.29 3.49
N GLY A 180 -4.54 -4.22 3.13
CA GLY A 180 -5.60 -3.81 4.04
C GLY A 180 -6.91 -4.51 3.69
N LYS A 181 -7.78 -4.69 4.69
CA LYS A 181 -9.16 -5.18 4.48
C LYS A 181 -10.10 -3.97 4.42
N PHE A 182 -10.48 -3.59 3.20
CA PHE A 182 -11.27 -2.39 2.96
C PHE A 182 -12.78 -2.71 3.03
N GLY A 183 -13.56 -1.77 3.57
CA GLY A 183 -15.02 -1.80 3.55
C GLY A 183 -15.61 -1.35 2.20
N THR A 184 -14.78 -1.25 1.15
CA THR A 184 -15.15 -0.75 -0.17
C THR A 184 -14.37 -1.49 -1.26
N ARG A 185 -15.00 -1.63 -2.43
CA ARG A 185 -14.32 -2.11 -3.64
C ARG A 185 -13.53 -1.02 -4.37
N TYR A 186 -13.77 0.24 -4.02
CA TYR A 186 -13.19 1.42 -4.65
C TYR A 186 -11.88 1.80 -3.96
N VAL A 187 -10.85 1.02 -4.25
CA VAL A 187 -9.48 1.23 -3.75
C VAL A 187 -8.56 1.53 -4.93
N TYR A 188 -7.84 2.65 -4.82
CA TYR A 188 -6.93 3.19 -5.82
C TYR A 188 -5.48 3.07 -5.33
N PRO A 189 -4.65 2.24 -5.96
CA PRO A 189 -3.24 2.11 -5.60
C PRO A 189 -2.43 3.27 -6.21
N SER A 190 -1.43 3.76 -5.49
CA SER A 190 -0.44 4.70 -6.02
C SER A 190 0.94 4.45 -5.44
N VAL A 191 1.97 4.68 -6.26
CA VAL A 191 3.37 4.66 -5.86
C VAL A 191 4.05 5.85 -6.52
N LEU A 192 4.63 6.72 -5.70
CA LEU A 192 5.30 7.95 -6.11
C LEU A 192 6.73 7.94 -5.56
N THR A 193 7.68 8.18 -6.44
CA THR A 193 9.10 8.22 -6.13
C THR A 193 9.64 9.65 -6.28
N SER A 194 10.91 9.84 -5.90
CA SER A 194 11.62 11.13 -5.91
C SER A 194 11.35 11.92 -7.19
N GLN A 195 11.25 13.23 -7.07
CA GLN A 195 11.02 14.15 -8.18
C GLN A 195 9.67 13.95 -8.90
N MET A 196 8.65 13.47 -8.15
CA MET A 196 7.28 13.25 -8.64
C MET A 196 7.18 12.22 -9.77
N VAL A 197 8.03 11.19 -9.72
CA VAL A 197 8.01 10.09 -10.70
C VAL A 197 6.99 9.04 -10.25
N ILE A 198 5.93 8.87 -11.04
CA ILE A 198 4.91 7.84 -10.84
C ILE A 198 5.48 6.49 -11.29
N GLU A 199 5.40 5.50 -10.40
CA GLU A 199 5.75 4.11 -10.66
C GLU A 199 4.53 3.32 -11.17
N GLU A 200 4.77 2.40 -12.11
CA GLU A 200 3.71 1.55 -12.63
C GLU A 200 3.37 0.42 -11.64
N VAL A 201 2.09 0.35 -11.25
CA VAL A 201 1.60 -0.67 -10.33
C VAL A 201 1.28 -1.96 -11.10
N LYS A 202 2.21 -2.92 -11.06
CA LYS A 202 2.06 -4.21 -11.77
C LYS A 202 1.33 -5.28 -10.94
N HIS A 203 1.56 -5.31 -9.63
CA HIS A 203 1.01 -6.34 -8.73
C HIS A 203 0.00 -5.70 -7.77
N PHE A 204 -1.26 -5.76 -8.16
CA PHE A 204 -2.39 -5.24 -7.42
C PHE A 204 -3.56 -6.21 -7.51
N ASP A 205 -3.95 -6.73 -6.36
CA ASP A 205 -4.93 -7.79 -6.23
C ASP A 205 -6.05 -7.38 -5.28
N LYS A 206 -7.27 -7.78 -5.62
CA LYS A 206 -8.47 -7.62 -4.80
C LYS A 206 -9.09 -8.99 -4.60
N SER A 207 -9.23 -9.40 -3.36
CA SER A 207 -9.88 -10.69 -3.03
C SER A 207 -11.35 -10.49 -2.66
N ALA A 208 -12.11 -11.58 -2.70
CA ALA A 208 -13.56 -11.57 -2.43
C ALA A 208 -13.91 -11.15 -0.99
N ASP A 209 -12.98 -11.32 -0.04
CA ASP A 209 -13.20 -10.94 1.36
C ASP A 209 -12.99 -9.43 1.63
N GLY A 210 -12.64 -8.65 0.61
CA GLY A 210 -12.36 -7.20 0.71
C GLY A 210 -10.90 -6.86 1.00
N ARG A 211 -10.00 -7.86 1.07
CA ARG A 211 -8.56 -7.62 1.19
C ARG A 211 -7.98 -7.17 -0.14
N VAL A 212 -7.22 -6.08 -0.08
CA VAL A 212 -6.52 -5.46 -1.20
C VAL A 212 -5.04 -5.47 -0.90
N THR A 213 -4.25 -5.95 -1.86
CA THR A 213 -2.81 -6.09 -1.73
C THR A 213 -2.11 -5.32 -2.86
N LEU A 214 -1.12 -4.52 -2.49
CA LEU A 214 -0.22 -3.81 -3.39
C LEU A 214 1.20 -4.31 -3.14
N LYS A 215 1.82 -4.89 -4.17
CA LYS A 215 3.22 -5.32 -4.13
C LYS A 215 4.03 -4.54 -5.14
N HIS A 216 5.19 -4.05 -4.71
CA HIS A 216 6.10 -3.32 -5.57
C HIS A 216 7.55 -3.60 -5.18
N SER A 217 8.41 -3.72 -6.20
CA SER A 217 9.85 -3.97 -6.08
C SER A 217 10.57 -3.27 -7.23
N ASP A 218 11.89 -3.24 -7.18
CA ASP A 218 12.74 -2.77 -8.29
C ASP A 218 12.49 -1.29 -8.66
N MET A 219 12.24 -0.45 -7.65
CA MET A 219 11.97 0.98 -7.84
C MET A 219 13.07 1.71 -8.61
N THR A 220 12.65 2.62 -9.49
CA THR A 220 13.55 3.45 -10.30
C THR A 220 14.24 4.55 -9.47
N ALA A 221 13.53 5.14 -8.50
CA ALA A 221 14.04 6.19 -7.59
C ALA A 221 13.57 5.95 -6.13
N GLY A 222 14.04 6.77 -5.19
CA GLY A 222 13.66 6.64 -3.77
C GLY A 222 12.16 6.87 -3.55
N LEU A 223 11.59 6.19 -2.57
CA LEU A 223 10.14 6.18 -2.32
C LEU A 223 9.70 7.46 -1.60
N VAL A 224 8.82 8.24 -2.21
CA VAL A 224 8.17 9.36 -1.50
C VAL A 224 6.93 8.84 -0.76
N THR A 225 6.06 8.12 -1.48
CA THR A 225 4.85 7.53 -0.89
C THR A 225 4.34 6.35 -1.70
N ALA A 226 3.76 5.37 -1.01
CA ALA A 226 2.89 4.35 -1.60
C ALA A 226 1.59 4.27 -0.81
N CYS A 227 0.45 4.24 -1.50
CA CYS A 227 -0.86 4.28 -0.86
C CYS A 227 -1.83 3.27 -1.46
N LEU A 228 -2.70 2.73 -0.60
CA LEU A 228 -3.97 2.15 -0.97
C LEU A 228 -5.07 3.10 -0.47
N TYR A 229 -5.66 3.85 -1.40
CA TYR A 229 -6.63 4.90 -1.10
C TYR A 229 -8.06 4.42 -1.36
N GLY A 230 -8.82 4.13 -0.31
CA GLY A 230 -10.18 3.61 -0.36
C GLY A 230 -11.24 4.69 -0.17
N ARG A 231 -12.16 4.82 -1.12
CA ARG A 231 -13.33 5.72 -1.03
C ARG A 231 -14.55 4.97 -0.52
N MET A 232 -15.11 5.42 0.60
CA MET A 232 -16.31 4.90 1.23
C MET A 232 -17.54 5.73 0.80
N TYR A 233 -17.83 5.77 -0.51
CA TYR A 233 -18.89 6.64 -1.06
C TYR A 233 -20.26 6.50 -0.38
N HIS A 234 -20.60 5.32 0.13
CA HIS A 234 -21.85 5.07 0.84
C HIS A 234 -21.94 5.72 2.23
N LEU A 235 -20.85 6.34 2.70
CA LEU A 235 -20.76 7.07 3.97
C LEU A 235 -20.51 8.57 3.75
N ASP A 236 -20.46 9.05 2.50
CA ASP A 236 -20.44 10.49 2.24
C ASP A 236 -21.84 11.05 2.55
N HIS A 237 -21.91 12.22 3.18
CA HIS A 237 -23.18 12.93 3.36
C HIS A 237 -23.59 13.60 2.03
N GLU A 238 -24.87 13.52 1.65
CA GLU A 238 -25.43 14.27 0.51
C GLU A 238 -25.57 15.76 0.80
#